data_AF-A0A9Q0PWE1-F1
#
_entry.id   AF-A0A9Q0PWE1-F1
#
_cell.length_a   1.000
_cell.length_b   1.000
_cell.length_c   1.000
_cell.angle_alpha   90.00
_cell.angle_beta   90.00
_cell.angle_gamma   90.00
#
_symmetry.space_group_name_H-M   'P 1'
#
loop_
_entity.id
_entity.type
_entity.pdbx_description
1 polymer ?
#
loop_
_entity_poly.entity_id
_entity_poly.type
_entity_poly.pdbx_seq_one_letter_code
_entity_poly.pdbx_strand_id
1 'polypeptide(L)'
;MEQFRQTGEVLGSLKALMVLQDDIQINQKQCCLLLNFFCLAFKTIAEEIKQNLKLEEKNTKWRPLEEPLREVYRVFKEGELYVRRCLDNKDWWGKAISLHQNKDSVEFHIHNLLSCFPAVIEAIEIAGEISGLDQEEMTKKRAMLVKKYDRGWSDPKLFQWNFGKQYLIPREICRQMERAMREDRWLLIDTIKEKRRALPPGKSEHRLGELLLKKLNVLAPANGKLPPSSILLEAEDYQVRRRLGGSQHKEIQWLGENFALRHFFHDLEPLNSEISMLLSLSHPNIVQYLCGFYDENKKECFPCNGVDGQRFLLLHKREQQSEEAGFVPSSHCS
;
A
#
# COMPACT_ATOMS: atom_id res chain seq x y z
N MET A 1 14.71 -17.44 14.35
CA MET A 1 15.79 -16.43 14.41
C MET A 1 16.31 -15.97 13.06
N GLU A 2 16.55 -16.85 12.09
CA GLU A 2 17.01 -16.41 10.75
C GLU A 2 16.03 -15.42 10.11
N GLN A 3 14.72 -15.69 10.17
CA GLN A 3 13.67 -14.76 9.75
C GLN A 3 13.79 -13.36 10.40
N PHE A 4 14.09 -13.29 11.71
CA PHE A 4 14.28 -12.00 12.39
C PHE A 4 15.55 -11.26 11.93
N ARG A 5 16.63 -12.00 11.62
CA ARG A 5 17.86 -11.46 11.03
C ARG A 5 17.56 -10.85 9.65
N GLN A 6 16.84 -11.58 8.80
CA GLN A 6 16.42 -11.16 7.45
C GLN A 6 15.49 -9.95 7.49
N THR A 7 14.52 -9.89 8.42
CA THR A 7 13.71 -8.69 8.66
C THR A 7 14.56 -7.47 9.01
N GLY A 8 15.64 -7.66 9.79
CA GLY A 8 16.63 -6.63 10.10
C GLY A 8 17.41 -6.14 8.88
N GLU A 9 17.80 -7.05 7.97
CA GLU A 9 18.47 -6.71 6.71
C GLU A 9 17.55 -5.90 5.79
N VAL A 10 16.27 -6.29 5.67
CA VAL A 10 15.27 -5.55 4.88
C VAL A 10 14.99 -4.18 5.47
N LEU A 11 14.91 -4.05 6.80
CA LEU A 11 14.80 -2.75 7.47
C LEU A 11 16.06 -1.89 7.24
N GLY A 12 17.24 -2.50 7.17
CA GLY A 12 18.49 -1.84 6.78
C GLY A 12 18.45 -1.30 5.34
N SER A 13 18.02 -2.13 4.38
CA SER A 13 17.81 -1.74 2.98
C SER A 13 16.81 -0.58 2.86
N LEU A 14 15.66 -0.69 3.54
CA LEU A 14 14.65 0.36 3.56
C LEU A 14 15.19 1.68 4.14
N LYS A 15 15.97 1.63 5.22
CA LYS A 15 16.64 2.82 5.77
C LYS A 15 17.62 3.44 4.78
N ALA A 16 18.37 2.63 4.04
CA ALA A 16 19.29 3.12 3.01
C ALA A 16 18.55 3.81 1.86
N LEU A 17 17.42 3.25 1.39
CA LEU A 17 16.56 3.91 0.39
C LEU A 17 16.02 5.25 0.91
N MET A 18 15.57 5.30 2.17
CA MET A 18 15.01 6.49 2.81
C MET A 18 16.04 7.57 3.17
N VAL A 19 17.34 7.36 2.92
CA VAL A 19 18.33 8.46 2.91
C VAL A 19 18.02 9.46 1.80
N LEU A 20 17.48 8.97 0.67
CA LEU A 20 17.06 9.77 -0.48
C LEU A 20 15.57 10.15 -0.40
N GLN A 21 15.01 10.27 0.80
CA GLN A 21 13.58 10.58 0.99
C GLN A 21 13.16 11.90 0.32
N ASP A 22 14.06 12.88 0.15
CA ASP A 22 13.75 14.16 -0.46
C ASP A 22 13.60 14.08 -2.00
N ASP A 23 14.07 13.00 -2.62
CA ASP A 23 13.82 12.68 -4.03
C ASP A 23 12.42 12.04 -4.24
N ILE A 24 11.71 11.66 -3.16
CA ILE A 24 10.36 11.09 -3.24
C ILE A 24 9.33 12.21 -3.49
N GLN A 25 9.07 12.49 -4.77
CA GLN A 25 8.18 13.58 -5.19
C GLN A 25 6.68 13.33 -4.91
N ILE A 26 6.27 12.08 -4.59
CA ILE A 26 4.89 11.71 -4.25
C ILE A 26 4.91 10.62 -3.18
N ASN A 27 4.05 10.74 -2.17
CA ASN A 27 3.94 9.83 -1.01
C ASN A 27 5.16 9.83 -0.06
N GLN A 28 5.89 10.94 0.04
CA GLN A 28 7.03 11.05 0.96
C GLN A 28 6.61 10.76 2.41
N LYS A 29 5.56 11.43 2.92
CA LYS A 29 5.13 11.30 4.31
C LYS A 29 4.59 9.90 4.61
N GLN A 30 3.91 9.26 3.66
CA GLN A 30 3.52 7.85 3.73
C GLN A 30 4.74 6.92 3.78
N CYS A 31 5.79 7.15 2.97
CA CYS A 31 7.03 6.36 3.04
C CYS A 31 7.75 6.53 4.40
N CYS A 32 7.84 7.76 4.92
CA CYS A 32 8.37 8.03 6.26
C CYS A 32 7.54 7.35 7.36
N LEU A 33 6.21 7.40 7.27
CA LEU A 33 5.29 6.72 8.18
C LEU A 33 5.53 5.20 8.19
N LEU A 34 5.65 4.59 7.00
CA LEU A 34 5.90 3.15 6.86
C LEU A 34 7.24 2.74 7.48
N LEU A 35 8.31 3.52 7.24
CA LEU A 35 9.60 3.31 7.90
C LEU A 35 9.49 3.42 9.44
N ASN A 36 8.73 4.39 9.96
CA ASN A 36 8.51 4.57 11.39
C ASN A 36 7.80 3.35 12.01
N PHE A 37 6.75 2.85 11.35
CA PHE A 37 6.05 1.62 11.75
C PHE A 37 6.99 0.41 11.77
N PHE A 38 7.79 0.22 10.72
CA PHE A 38 8.71 -0.92 10.62
C PHE A 38 9.85 -0.83 11.65
N CYS A 39 10.36 0.38 11.94
CA CYS A 39 11.32 0.61 13.02
C CYS A 39 10.72 0.30 14.39
N LEU A 40 9.48 0.72 14.65
CA LEU A 40 8.78 0.45 15.91
C LEU A 40 8.51 -1.05 16.07
N ALA A 41 7.97 -1.69 15.03
CA ALA A 41 7.72 -3.13 14.97
C ALA A 41 8.96 -3.96 15.28
N PHE A 42 10.06 -3.70 14.57
CA PHE A 42 11.32 -4.41 14.76
C PHE A 42 11.90 -4.18 16.16
N LYS A 43 11.81 -2.94 16.69
CA LYS A 43 12.24 -2.62 18.05
C LYS A 43 11.41 -3.35 19.10
N THR A 44 10.09 -3.32 19.00
CA THR A 44 9.19 -4.00 19.94
C THR A 44 9.44 -5.51 19.93
N ILE A 45 9.55 -6.15 18.76
CA ILE A 45 9.92 -7.58 18.67
C ILE A 45 11.28 -7.84 19.34
N ALA A 46 12.28 -6.98 19.11
CA ALA A 46 13.60 -7.13 19.75
C ALA A 46 13.56 -7.00 21.28
N GLU A 47 12.71 -6.11 21.81
CA GLU A 47 12.53 -5.92 23.25
C GLU A 47 11.78 -7.09 23.88
N GLU A 48 10.70 -7.56 23.26
CA GLU A 48 9.92 -8.71 23.71
C GLU A 48 10.74 -10.01 23.68
N ILE A 49 11.54 -10.25 22.62
CA ILE A 49 12.47 -11.39 22.56
C ILE A 49 13.48 -11.33 23.72
N LYS A 50 14.06 -10.16 24.01
CA LYS A 50 15.06 -10.00 25.08
C LYS A 50 14.46 -10.15 26.49
N GLN A 51 13.20 -9.78 26.67
CA GLN A 51 12.54 -9.83 27.98
C GLN A 51 12.00 -11.23 28.31
N ASN A 52 11.48 -11.95 27.30
CA ASN A 52 10.76 -13.20 27.53
C ASN A 52 11.57 -14.48 27.27
N LEU A 53 12.60 -14.43 26.40
CA LEU A 53 13.28 -15.60 25.86
C LEU A 53 14.77 -15.70 26.25
N LYS A 54 15.25 -16.92 26.45
CA LYS A 54 16.68 -17.24 26.69
C LYS A 54 17.35 -17.65 25.36
N LEU A 55 18.46 -16.99 25.01
CA LEU A 55 19.13 -17.13 23.69
C LEU A 55 19.73 -18.52 23.47
N GLU A 56 20.08 -19.19 24.55
CA GLU A 56 20.62 -20.55 24.61
C GLU A 56 19.61 -21.59 24.10
N GLU A 57 18.31 -21.28 24.21
CA GLU A 57 17.20 -22.17 23.82
C GLU A 57 16.73 -21.97 22.37
N LYS A 58 17.46 -21.14 21.59
CA LYS A 58 17.16 -20.75 20.20
C LYS A 58 16.86 -21.92 19.26
N ASN A 59 17.52 -23.06 19.44
CA ASN A 59 17.38 -24.21 18.54
C ASN A 59 16.36 -25.26 19.02
N THR A 60 15.76 -25.06 20.20
CA THR A 60 14.86 -26.05 20.83
C THR A 60 13.46 -25.51 21.08
N LYS A 61 13.34 -24.34 21.73
CA LYS A 61 12.04 -23.80 22.19
C LYS A 61 11.47 -22.70 21.30
N TRP A 62 12.28 -22.12 20.42
CA TRP A 62 11.89 -20.96 19.60
C TRP A 62 11.16 -21.33 18.30
N ARG A 63 10.83 -22.61 18.09
CA ARG A 63 10.12 -23.09 16.89
C ARG A 63 8.77 -22.37 16.62
N PRO A 64 7.92 -22.04 17.62
CA PRO A 64 6.67 -21.32 17.39
C PRO A 64 6.84 -19.93 16.73
N LEU A 65 8.03 -19.33 16.84
CA LEU A 65 8.33 -18.02 16.27
C LEU A 65 8.58 -18.05 14.76
N GLU A 66 8.76 -19.21 14.15
CA GLU A 66 9.25 -19.29 12.77
C GLU A 66 8.25 -18.72 11.75
N GLU A 67 7.00 -19.20 11.76
CA GLU A 67 5.96 -18.72 10.83
C GLU A 67 5.56 -17.26 11.08
N PRO A 68 5.30 -16.79 12.32
CA PRO A 68 4.97 -15.39 12.57
C PRO A 68 6.08 -14.41 12.13
N LEU A 69 7.35 -14.77 12.35
CA LEU A 69 8.48 -13.94 11.90
C LEU A 69 8.67 -14.00 10.37
N ARG A 70 8.32 -15.10 9.70
CA ARG A 70 8.35 -15.23 8.24
C ARG A 70 7.31 -14.33 7.57
N GLU A 71 6.10 -14.21 8.14
CA GLU A 71 5.10 -13.28 7.62
C GLU A 71 5.48 -11.81 7.89
N VAL A 72 6.08 -11.49 9.05
CA VAL A 72 6.66 -10.14 9.26
C VAL A 72 7.75 -9.82 8.24
N TYR A 73 8.66 -10.76 7.96
CA TYR A 73 9.70 -10.60 6.93
C TYR A 73 9.07 -10.29 5.56
N ARG A 74 8.02 -11.03 5.18
CA ARG A 74 7.28 -10.81 3.93
C ARG A 74 6.62 -9.42 3.87
N VAL A 75 5.96 -8.98 4.95
CA VAL A 75 5.36 -7.65 5.04
C VAL A 75 6.42 -6.55 4.93
N PHE A 76 7.58 -6.73 5.56
CA PHE A 76 8.71 -5.81 5.45
C PHE A 76 9.24 -5.75 4.01
N LYS A 77 9.37 -6.90 3.33
CA LYS A 77 9.77 -6.97 1.92
C LYS A 77 8.81 -6.26 0.98
N GLU A 78 7.51 -6.46 1.16
CA GLU A 78 6.49 -5.73 0.40
C GLU A 78 6.60 -4.21 0.63
N GLY A 79 6.83 -3.77 1.87
CA GLY A 79 7.03 -2.34 2.17
C GLY A 79 8.31 -1.75 1.57
N GLU A 80 9.40 -2.52 1.51
CA GLU A 80 10.64 -2.15 0.80
C GLU A 80 10.37 -1.90 -0.70
N LEU A 81 9.60 -2.79 -1.35
CA LEU A 81 9.21 -2.66 -2.75
C LEU A 81 8.31 -1.44 -2.99
N TYR A 82 7.37 -1.15 -2.07
CA TYR A 82 6.53 0.05 -2.14
C TYR A 82 7.35 1.33 -2.12
N VAL A 83 8.29 1.47 -1.19
CA VAL A 83 9.17 2.64 -1.12
C VAL A 83 10.07 2.76 -2.35
N ARG A 84 10.62 1.65 -2.84
CA ARG A 84 11.41 1.63 -4.09
C ARG A 84 10.59 2.12 -5.29
N ARG A 85 9.31 1.75 -5.40
CA ARG A 85 8.38 2.27 -6.42
C ARG A 85 8.10 3.77 -6.26
N CYS A 86 7.93 4.26 -5.03
CA CYS A 86 7.76 5.70 -4.78
C CYS A 86 9.01 6.52 -5.17
N LEU A 87 10.20 5.96 -4.97
CA LEU A 87 11.51 6.57 -5.27
C LEU A 87 11.93 6.50 -6.76
N ASP A 88 11.26 5.69 -7.59
CA ASP A 88 11.62 5.43 -9.00
C ASP A 88 11.77 6.71 -9.86
N ASN A 89 12.58 6.72 -10.91
CA ASN A 89 12.83 7.94 -11.72
C ASN A 89 11.95 8.05 -12.98
N LYS A 90 10.74 7.48 -12.93
CA LYS A 90 9.70 7.60 -13.97
C LYS A 90 9.14 9.02 -14.11
N ASP A 91 8.46 9.29 -15.23
CA ASP A 91 7.77 10.56 -15.46
C ASP A 91 6.83 10.93 -14.30
N TRP A 92 6.84 12.22 -13.96
CA TRP A 92 6.13 12.71 -12.79
C TRP A 92 4.61 12.75 -13.00
N TRP A 93 4.13 13.01 -14.21
CA TRP A 93 2.68 13.02 -14.49
C TRP A 93 2.13 11.59 -14.51
N GLY A 94 2.87 10.63 -15.08
CA GLY A 94 2.55 9.20 -15.00
C GLY A 94 2.45 8.73 -13.54
N LYS A 95 3.48 9.03 -12.74
CA LYS A 95 3.46 8.80 -11.29
C LYS A 95 2.28 9.47 -10.60
N ALA A 96 1.97 10.73 -10.91
CA ALA A 96 0.86 11.45 -10.30
C ALA A 96 -0.48 10.75 -10.61
N ILE A 97 -0.70 10.33 -11.86
CA ILE A 97 -1.87 9.53 -12.23
C ILE A 97 -1.89 8.22 -11.42
N SER A 98 -0.79 7.47 -11.35
CA SER A 98 -0.69 6.20 -10.63
C SER A 98 -0.75 6.31 -9.09
N LEU A 99 -0.45 7.47 -8.49
CA LEU A 99 -0.30 7.62 -7.03
C LEU A 99 -1.23 8.64 -6.34
N HIS A 100 -1.93 9.53 -7.04
CA HIS A 100 -2.73 10.61 -6.43
C HIS A 100 -3.85 10.16 -5.47
N GLN A 101 -4.33 8.92 -5.59
CA GLN A 101 -5.32 8.29 -4.70
C GLN A 101 -4.74 7.11 -3.91
N ASN A 102 -3.41 6.90 -3.94
CA ASN A 102 -2.78 5.76 -3.31
C ASN A 102 -2.82 5.85 -1.78
N LYS A 103 -3.34 4.78 -1.16
CA LYS A 103 -3.40 4.61 0.30
C LYS A 103 -2.67 3.35 0.77
N ASP A 104 -1.92 2.69 -0.13
CA ASP A 104 -1.38 1.34 0.11
C ASP A 104 -0.50 1.30 1.36
N SER A 105 0.23 2.39 1.66
CA SER A 105 1.04 2.50 2.88
C SER A 105 0.25 2.16 4.15
N VAL A 106 -1.01 2.59 4.26
CA VAL A 106 -1.85 2.35 5.43
C VAL A 106 -2.77 1.15 5.21
N GLU A 107 -3.58 1.19 4.16
CA GLU A 107 -4.67 0.24 3.91
C GLU A 107 -4.16 -1.15 3.46
N PHE A 108 -2.87 -1.27 3.11
CA PHE A 108 -2.23 -2.55 2.77
C PHE A 108 -1.02 -2.84 3.67
N HIS A 109 0.00 -1.98 3.67
CA HIS A 109 1.27 -2.30 4.33
C HIS A 109 1.18 -2.26 5.87
N ILE A 110 0.71 -1.14 6.43
CA ILE A 110 0.50 -1.03 7.89
C ILE A 110 -0.65 -1.96 8.33
N HIS A 111 -1.71 -2.10 7.53
CA HIS A 111 -2.78 -3.09 7.79
C HIS A 111 -2.23 -4.51 7.96
N ASN A 112 -1.45 -5.01 7.00
CA ASN A 112 -0.91 -6.37 7.04
C ASN A 112 0.07 -6.55 8.20
N LEU A 113 0.88 -5.53 8.49
CA LEU A 113 1.73 -5.51 9.69
C LEU A 113 0.90 -5.65 10.96
N LEU A 114 -0.10 -4.78 11.17
CA LEU A 114 -0.95 -4.80 12.36
C LEU A 114 -1.79 -6.07 12.49
N SER A 115 -2.09 -6.74 11.37
CA SER A 115 -2.79 -8.02 11.34
C SER A 115 -1.89 -9.20 11.71
N CYS A 116 -0.63 -9.22 11.28
CA CYS A 116 0.31 -10.30 11.61
C CYS A 116 1.01 -10.11 12.97
N PHE A 117 1.15 -8.87 13.46
CA PHE A 117 1.88 -8.55 14.69
C PHE A 117 1.36 -9.27 15.95
N PRO A 118 0.03 -9.42 16.18
CA PRO A 118 -0.48 -10.13 17.35
C PRO A 118 0.03 -11.56 17.48
N ALA A 119 0.12 -12.30 16.36
CA ALA A 119 0.63 -13.67 16.33
C ALA A 119 2.12 -13.75 16.67
N VAL A 120 2.90 -12.69 16.42
CA VAL A 120 4.31 -12.61 16.81
C VAL A 120 4.44 -12.41 18.31
N ILE A 121 3.65 -11.50 18.89
CA ILE A 121 3.63 -11.27 20.34
C ILE A 121 3.19 -12.54 21.07
N GLU A 122 2.09 -13.17 20.64
CA GLU A 122 1.60 -14.41 21.23
C GLU A 122 2.62 -15.56 21.12
N ALA A 123 3.30 -15.71 19.97
CA ALA A 123 4.34 -16.72 19.82
C ALA A 123 5.59 -16.47 20.70
N ILE A 124 5.94 -15.20 20.98
CA ILE A 124 6.99 -14.85 21.96
C ILE A 124 6.52 -15.19 23.37
N GLU A 125 5.26 -14.91 23.71
CA GLU A 125 4.69 -15.21 25.02
C GLU A 125 4.61 -16.72 25.29
N ILE A 126 4.14 -17.52 24.31
CA ILE A 126 4.10 -18.99 24.39
C ILE A 126 5.52 -19.57 24.53
N ALA A 127 6.47 -19.11 23.71
CA ALA A 127 7.86 -19.57 23.81
C ALA A 127 8.53 -19.12 25.13
N GLY A 128 8.15 -17.96 25.66
CA GLY A 128 8.62 -17.41 26.94
C GLY A 128 8.06 -18.14 28.15
N GLU A 129 6.78 -18.56 28.11
CA GLU A 129 6.14 -19.36 29.15
C GLU A 129 6.93 -20.66 29.42
N ILE A 130 7.41 -21.31 28.37
CA ILE A 130 8.20 -22.56 28.47
C ILE A 130 9.72 -22.32 28.56
N SER A 131 10.20 -21.07 28.59
CA SER A 131 11.64 -20.75 28.56
C SER A 131 12.30 -20.92 29.94
N GLY A 132 13.43 -21.61 29.99
CA GLY A 132 14.11 -22.03 31.23
C GLY A 132 13.71 -23.42 31.74
N LEU A 133 14.19 -23.75 32.94
CA LEU A 133 13.92 -25.02 33.63
C LEU A 133 13.19 -24.83 34.98
N ASP A 134 12.98 -23.58 35.41
CA ASP A 134 12.33 -23.27 36.68
C ASP A 134 10.79 -23.35 36.55
N GLN A 135 10.21 -24.32 37.24
CA GLN A 135 8.76 -24.55 37.25
C GLN A 135 7.98 -23.39 37.92
N GLU A 136 8.60 -22.64 38.84
CA GLU A 136 8.00 -21.47 39.46
C GLU A 136 7.97 -20.28 38.49
N GLU A 137 9.08 -20.01 37.77
CA GLU A 137 9.13 -19.02 36.68
C GLU A 137 8.07 -19.30 35.61
N MET A 138 7.97 -20.54 35.12
CA MET A 138 6.97 -20.94 34.11
C MET A 138 5.53 -20.74 34.62
N THR A 139 5.26 -21.09 35.88
CA THR A 139 3.92 -20.93 36.50
C THR A 139 3.55 -19.44 36.66
N LYS A 140 4.50 -18.59 37.05
CA LYS A 140 4.31 -17.14 37.14
C LYS A 140 4.04 -16.50 35.78
N LYS A 141 4.77 -16.89 34.73
CA LYS A 141 4.54 -16.42 33.36
C LYS A 141 3.14 -16.81 32.87
N ARG A 142 2.73 -18.08 33.04
CA ARG A 142 1.38 -18.53 32.69
C ARG A 142 0.29 -17.71 33.41
N ALA A 143 0.44 -17.45 34.70
CA ALA A 143 -0.52 -16.64 35.47
C ALA A 143 -0.60 -15.18 34.97
N MET A 144 0.53 -14.60 34.55
CA MET A 144 0.58 -13.27 33.94
C MET A 144 -0.16 -13.26 32.58
N LEU A 145 0.04 -14.26 31.73
CA LEU A 145 -0.64 -14.37 30.43
C LEU A 145 -2.15 -14.56 30.59
N VAL A 146 -2.61 -15.41 31.50
CA VAL A 146 -4.05 -15.56 31.80
C VAL A 146 -4.67 -14.22 32.21
N LYS A 147 -3.97 -13.40 32.99
CA LYS A 147 -4.43 -12.05 33.37
C LYS A 147 -4.37 -11.05 32.21
N LYS A 148 -3.43 -11.20 31.26
CA LYS A 148 -3.33 -10.36 30.06
C LYS A 148 -4.54 -10.56 29.13
N TYR A 149 -4.97 -11.80 28.96
CA TYR A 149 -6.08 -12.18 28.08
C TYR A 149 -7.45 -12.26 28.80
N ASP A 150 -7.56 -11.67 30.01
CA ASP A 150 -8.82 -11.60 30.72
C ASP A 150 -9.88 -10.76 29.98
N ARG A 151 -11.16 -11.14 30.14
CA ARG A 151 -12.29 -10.45 29.46
C ARG A 151 -12.46 -8.99 29.87
N GLY A 152 -11.93 -8.57 31.03
CA GLY A 152 -11.90 -7.18 31.47
C GLY A 152 -11.17 -6.23 30.50
N TRP A 153 -10.31 -6.73 29.60
CA TRP A 153 -9.57 -5.93 28.63
C TRP A 153 -10.27 -5.72 27.28
N SER A 154 -11.55 -6.09 27.17
CA SER A 154 -12.31 -6.02 25.89
C SER A 154 -12.64 -4.60 25.40
N ASP A 155 -12.43 -3.54 26.21
CA ASP A 155 -12.64 -2.16 25.77
C ASP A 155 -11.44 -1.62 24.95
N PRO A 156 -11.66 -1.00 23.76
CA PRO A 156 -10.57 -0.50 22.92
C PRO A 156 -9.65 0.53 23.57
N LYS A 157 -10.15 1.38 24.49
CA LYS A 157 -9.32 2.38 25.19
C LYS A 157 -8.48 1.71 26.27
N LEU A 158 -9.06 0.78 27.03
CA LEU A 158 -8.32 -0.03 28.01
C LEU A 158 -7.22 -0.85 27.31
N PHE A 159 -7.52 -1.49 26.18
CA PHE A 159 -6.51 -2.19 25.38
C PHE A 159 -5.39 -1.24 24.91
N GLN A 160 -5.73 -0.08 24.34
CA GLN A 160 -4.73 0.91 23.91
C GLN A 160 -3.87 1.42 25.08
N TRP A 161 -4.43 1.62 26.27
CA TRP A 161 -3.69 2.12 27.42
C TRP A 161 -2.70 1.10 27.99
N ASN A 162 -3.11 -0.17 28.09
CA ASN A 162 -2.29 -1.21 28.72
C ASN A 162 -1.33 -1.87 27.73
N PHE A 163 -1.77 -2.13 26.49
CA PHE A 163 -1.03 -2.91 25.51
C PHE A 163 -0.67 -2.14 24.24
N GLY A 164 -1.13 -0.88 24.08
CA GLY A 164 -0.98 -0.16 22.81
C GLY A 164 0.46 0.10 22.36
N LYS A 165 1.45 0.09 23.26
CA LYS A 165 2.88 0.09 22.88
C LYS A 165 3.33 -1.26 22.31
N GLN A 166 2.88 -2.36 22.91
CA GLN A 166 3.19 -3.72 22.49
C GLN A 166 2.57 -4.03 21.13
N TYR A 167 1.34 -3.56 20.85
CA TYR A 167 0.64 -3.81 19.58
C TYR A 167 0.71 -2.65 18.56
N LEU A 168 1.73 -1.79 18.64
CA LEU A 168 2.02 -0.73 17.65
C LEU A 168 0.91 0.32 17.43
N ILE A 169 0.00 0.50 18.40
CA ILE A 169 -1.10 1.47 18.37
C ILE A 169 -0.99 2.60 19.42
N PRO A 170 0.20 3.16 19.75
CA PRO A 170 0.28 4.31 20.63
C PRO A 170 -0.39 5.52 19.95
N ARG A 171 -1.09 6.35 20.75
CA ARG A 171 -1.92 7.48 20.26
C ARG A 171 -1.24 8.39 19.23
N GLU A 172 0.07 8.58 19.36
CA GLU A 172 0.87 9.40 18.45
C GLU A 172 0.98 8.77 17.05
N ILE A 173 1.26 7.47 16.96
CA ILE A 173 1.35 6.74 15.70
C ILE A 173 0.00 6.73 14.97
N CYS A 174 -1.11 6.54 15.69
CA CYS A 174 -2.46 6.62 15.10
C CYS A 174 -2.74 8.00 14.46
N ARG A 175 -2.30 9.09 15.11
CA ARG A 175 -2.41 10.45 14.54
C ARG A 175 -1.53 10.65 13.31
N GLN A 176 -0.34 10.05 13.30
CA GLN A 176 0.56 10.12 12.15
C GLN A 176 -0.02 9.45 10.91
N MET A 177 -0.79 8.36 11.05
CA MET A 177 -1.48 7.70 9.93
C MET A 177 -2.43 8.65 9.18
N GLU A 178 -3.34 9.32 9.91
CA GLU A 178 -4.25 10.30 9.29
C GLU A 178 -3.53 11.55 8.78
N ARG A 179 -2.41 11.92 9.41
CA ARG A 179 -1.66 13.13 9.07
C ARG A 179 -0.86 12.95 7.78
N ALA A 180 -0.13 11.85 7.64
CA ALA A 180 0.73 11.57 6.49
C ALA A 180 -0.05 11.63 5.15
N MET A 181 -1.20 10.98 5.06
CA MET A 181 -2.05 11.03 3.86
C MET A 181 -2.51 12.45 3.52
N ARG A 182 -2.86 13.27 4.52
CA ARG A 182 -3.32 14.65 4.33
C ARG A 182 -2.18 15.56 3.88
N GLU A 183 -0.99 15.39 4.45
CA GLU A 183 0.20 16.15 4.08
C GLU A 183 0.67 15.81 2.66
N ASP A 184 0.81 14.53 2.30
CA ASP A 184 1.19 14.13 0.94
C ASP A 184 0.17 14.61 -0.11
N ARG A 185 -1.13 14.54 0.19
CA ARG A 185 -2.17 15.07 -0.69
C ARG A 185 -2.04 16.57 -0.89
N TRP A 186 -1.74 17.33 0.17
CA TRP A 186 -1.58 18.78 0.10
C TRP A 186 -0.33 19.17 -0.70
N LEU A 187 0.81 18.50 -0.43
CA LEU A 187 2.04 18.66 -1.19
C LEU A 187 1.82 18.36 -2.69
N LEU A 188 1.14 17.25 -3.02
CA LEU A 188 0.81 16.90 -4.39
C LEU A 188 -0.06 17.99 -5.06
N ILE A 189 -1.08 18.50 -4.38
CA ILE A 189 -1.93 19.59 -4.89
C ILE A 189 -1.09 20.83 -5.22
N ASP A 190 -0.16 21.21 -4.36
CA ASP A 190 0.68 22.39 -4.59
C ASP A 190 1.73 22.17 -5.68
N THR A 191 2.38 21.01 -5.74
CA THR A 191 3.27 20.64 -6.85
C THR A 191 2.55 20.62 -8.20
N ILE A 192 1.28 20.16 -8.26
CA ILE A 192 0.47 20.25 -9.49
C ILE A 192 0.22 21.72 -9.87
N LYS A 193 -0.09 22.61 -8.92
CA LYS A 193 -0.28 24.05 -9.21
C LYS A 193 1.00 24.68 -9.76
N GLU A 194 2.15 24.36 -9.18
CA GLU A 194 3.45 24.89 -9.59
C GLU A 194 3.84 24.41 -10.99
N LYS A 195 3.83 23.10 -11.25
CA LYS A 195 4.11 22.55 -12.58
C LYS A 195 3.13 23.07 -13.63
N ARG A 196 1.85 23.25 -13.29
CA ARG A 196 0.87 23.85 -14.20
C ARG A 196 1.17 25.33 -14.53
N ARG A 197 1.67 26.13 -13.57
CA ARG A 197 2.10 27.52 -13.82
C ARG A 197 3.33 27.61 -14.73
N ALA A 198 4.20 26.61 -14.70
CA ALA A 198 5.38 26.53 -15.57
C ALA A 198 5.08 26.05 -17.00
N LEU A 199 3.87 25.52 -17.26
CA LEU A 199 3.45 24.99 -18.56
C LEU A 199 2.63 26.03 -19.35
N PRO A 200 2.88 26.18 -20.68
CA PRO A 200 2.02 27.00 -21.53
C PRO A 200 0.54 26.56 -21.49
N PRO A 201 -0.41 27.51 -21.42
CA PRO A 201 -1.83 27.20 -21.56
C PRO A 201 -2.11 26.46 -22.87
N GLY A 202 -2.87 25.36 -22.79
CA GLY A 202 -3.25 24.56 -23.96
C GLY A 202 -2.50 23.25 -24.12
N LYS A 203 -1.32 23.09 -23.49
CA LYS A 203 -0.61 21.80 -23.40
C LYS A 203 -1.44 20.71 -22.71
N SER A 204 -1.27 19.45 -23.10
CA SER A 204 -2.01 18.30 -22.56
C SER A 204 -1.76 18.12 -21.05
N GLU A 205 -0.52 18.32 -20.58
CA GLU A 205 -0.15 18.23 -19.17
C GLU A 205 -0.75 19.38 -18.34
N HIS A 206 -0.94 20.58 -18.92
CA HIS A 206 -1.66 21.66 -18.25
C HIS A 206 -3.14 21.27 -18.00
N ARG A 207 -3.80 20.64 -18.99
CA ARG A 207 -5.17 20.12 -18.86
C ARG A 207 -5.23 18.95 -17.87
N LEU A 208 -4.23 18.08 -17.86
CA LEU A 208 -4.08 16.98 -16.91
C LEU A 208 -3.95 17.47 -15.46
N GLY A 209 -3.16 18.53 -15.24
CA GLY A 209 -3.06 19.18 -13.93
C GLY A 209 -4.38 19.79 -13.46
N GLU A 210 -5.18 20.35 -14.37
CA GLU A 210 -6.53 20.82 -14.04
C GLU A 210 -7.47 19.66 -13.66
N LEU A 211 -7.42 18.54 -14.39
CA LEU A 211 -8.18 17.32 -14.07
C LEU A 211 -7.83 16.76 -12.69
N LEU A 212 -6.53 16.58 -12.41
CA LEU A 212 -6.05 16.09 -11.12
C LEU A 212 -6.43 17.03 -9.98
N LEU A 213 -6.35 18.36 -10.16
CA LEU A 213 -6.79 19.32 -9.16
C LEU A 213 -8.30 19.25 -8.90
N LYS A 214 -9.14 19.07 -9.92
CA LYS A 214 -10.58 18.84 -9.73
C LYS A 214 -10.85 17.57 -8.94
N LYS A 215 -10.15 16.47 -9.26
CA LYS A 215 -10.30 15.19 -8.55
C LYS A 215 -9.76 15.21 -7.12
N LEU A 216 -8.68 15.96 -6.87
CA LEU A 216 -8.05 16.09 -5.56
C LEU A 216 -8.75 17.11 -4.65
N ASN A 217 -9.52 18.06 -5.18
CA ASN A 217 -10.33 18.99 -4.38
C ASN A 217 -11.73 18.39 -4.10
N VAL A 218 -11.89 17.72 -2.95
CA VAL A 218 -13.17 17.15 -2.48
C VAL A 218 -14.32 18.17 -2.44
N LEU A 219 -13.98 19.47 -2.34
CA LEU A 219 -14.92 20.57 -2.16
C LEU A 219 -15.54 21.11 -3.46
N ALA A 220 -15.02 20.70 -4.62
CA ALA A 220 -15.72 20.93 -5.88
C ALA A 220 -16.51 19.66 -6.20
N PRO A 221 -17.85 19.72 -6.39
CA PRO A 221 -18.49 18.67 -7.16
C PRO A 221 -17.79 18.66 -8.52
N ALA A 222 -17.23 17.51 -8.90
CA ALA A 222 -16.86 17.31 -10.29
C ALA A 222 -18.17 17.39 -11.07
N ASN A 223 -18.45 18.54 -11.67
CA ASN A 223 -19.55 18.70 -12.64
C ASN A 223 -19.41 17.51 -13.59
N GLY A 224 -20.38 16.59 -13.58
CA GLY A 224 -20.18 15.17 -14.00
C GLY A 224 -19.73 14.93 -15.45
N LYS A 225 -19.53 16.00 -16.21
CA LYS A 225 -18.88 16.03 -17.51
C LYS A 225 -17.40 15.61 -17.39
N LEU A 226 -17.10 14.44 -17.95
CA LEU A 226 -15.74 13.95 -18.12
C LEU A 226 -14.88 14.91 -18.98
N PRO A 227 -13.56 14.98 -18.74
CA PRO A 227 -12.62 15.71 -19.59
C PRO A 227 -12.56 15.14 -21.02
N PRO A 228 -12.11 15.94 -22.02
CA PRO A 228 -11.97 15.47 -23.39
C PRO A 228 -10.88 14.41 -23.52
N SER A 229 -11.10 13.42 -24.39
CA SER A 229 -10.13 12.38 -24.76
C SER A 229 -8.84 12.93 -25.38
N SER A 230 -8.84 14.17 -25.84
CA SER A 230 -7.64 14.82 -26.37
C SER A 230 -6.49 14.91 -25.35
N ILE A 231 -6.76 14.97 -24.04
CA ILE A 231 -5.69 14.92 -23.01
C ILE A 231 -4.87 13.62 -23.09
N LEU A 232 -5.51 12.52 -23.50
CA LEU A 232 -4.85 11.24 -23.76
C LEU A 232 -4.17 11.23 -25.13
N LEU A 233 -4.90 11.63 -26.17
CA LEU A 233 -4.51 11.46 -27.58
C LEU A 233 -3.47 12.49 -28.06
N GLU A 234 -3.35 13.64 -27.39
CA GLU A 234 -2.33 14.67 -27.65
C GLU A 234 -0.99 14.39 -26.94
N ALA A 235 -0.88 13.33 -26.15
CA ALA A 235 0.38 12.97 -25.49
C ALA A 235 1.33 12.26 -26.47
N GLU A 236 2.59 12.71 -26.50
CA GLU A 236 3.60 12.26 -27.48
C GLU A 236 3.90 10.74 -27.42
N ASP A 237 3.76 10.14 -26.24
CA ASP A 237 4.05 8.72 -25.99
C ASP A 237 2.80 7.81 -26.02
N TYR A 238 1.63 8.35 -26.40
CA TYR A 238 0.40 7.57 -26.42
C TYR A 238 0.41 6.49 -27.52
N GLN A 239 0.42 5.22 -27.11
CA GLN A 239 0.40 4.08 -28.04
C GLN A 239 -0.50 2.95 -27.53
N VAL A 240 -1.43 2.45 -28.36
CA VAL A 240 -2.15 1.19 -28.07
C VAL A 240 -1.22 0.01 -28.37
N ARG A 241 -0.83 -0.76 -27.34
CA ARG A 241 0.12 -1.90 -27.47
C ARG A 241 -0.56 -3.19 -27.89
N ARG A 242 -1.69 -3.57 -27.27
CA ARG A 242 -2.47 -4.79 -27.60
C ARG A 242 -3.91 -4.73 -27.09
N ARG A 243 -4.77 -5.63 -27.56
CA ARG A 243 -6.10 -5.85 -26.97
C ARG A 243 -6.00 -6.85 -25.82
N LEU A 244 -6.77 -6.62 -24.76
CA LEU A 244 -6.71 -7.36 -23.52
C LEU A 244 -8.04 -8.08 -23.24
N GLY A 245 -8.34 -9.14 -23.99
CA GLY A 245 -9.55 -9.95 -23.79
C GLY A 245 -10.86 -9.27 -24.21
N GLY A 246 -11.44 -9.74 -25.32
CA GLY A 246 -12.68 -9.16 -25.88
C GLY A 246 -12.45 -7.83 -26.62
N SER A 247 -13.55 -7.13 -26.92
CA SER A 247 -13.51 -5.90 -27.72
C SER A 247 -13.28 -4.61 -26.91
N GLN A 248 -13.59 -4.60 -25.61
CA GLN A 248 -13.69 -3.38 -24.80
C GLN A 248 -12.40 -2.95 -24.08
N HIS A 249 -11.36 -3.79 -24.08
CA HIS A 249 -10.14 -3.59 -23.27
C HIS A 249 -8.87 -3.56 -24.12
N LYS A 250 -7.98 -2.59 -23.85
CA LYS A 250 -6.74 -2.33 -24.62
C LYS A 250 -5.59 -1.95 -23.70
N GLU A 251 -4.41 -2.52 -23.84
CA GLU A 251 -3.19 -1.96 -23.27
C GLU A 251 -2.78 -0.73 -24.07
N ILE A 252 -2.54 0.38 -23.39
CA ILE A 252 -1.89 1.59 -23.91
C ILE A 252 -0.58 1.81 -23.15
N GLN A 253 0.32 2.58 -23.75
CA GLN A 253 1.37 3.32 -23.09
C GLN A 253 0.94 4.79 -23.05
N TRP A 254 1.20 5.49 -21.96
CA TRP A 254 0.94 6.92 -21.78
C TRP A 254 1.72 7.42 -20.55
N LEU A 255 2.33 8.60 -20.62
CA LEU A 255 3.13 9.20 -19.54
C LEU A 255 4.22 8.26 -18.97
N GLY A 256 4.88 7.49 -19.84
CA GLY A 256 5.94 6.54 -19.48
C GLY A 256 5.48 5.28 -18.74
N GLU A 257 4.18 5.09 -18.53
CA GLU A 257 3.59 3.93 -17.84
C GLU A 257 2.62 3.13 -18.74
N ASN A 258 2.32 1.88 -18.37
CA ASN A 258 1.45 0.98 -19.13
C ASN A 258 0.04 0.88 -18.53
N PHE A 259 -0.98 1.02 -19.37
CA PHE A 259 -2.35 1.33 -18.98
C PHE A 259 -3.47 0.55 -19.79
N ALA A 260 -4.28 -0.36 -19.23
CA ALA A 260 -5.39 -1.16 -19.86
C ALA A 260 -6.74 -0.44 -20.25
N LEU A 261 -6.76 0.66 -21.03
CA LEU A 261 -7.97 1.33 -21.60
C LEU A 261 -9.28 0.48 -21.59
N ARG A 262 -10.31 0.89 -20.84
CA ARG A 262 -11.71 0.55 -21.17
C ARG A 262 -12.16 1.46 -22.28
N HIS A 263 -13.02 0.98 -23.16
CA HIS A 263 -13.86 1.87 -23.96
C HIS A 263 -15.24 1.28 -24.16
N PHE A 264 -16.23 2.16 -24.22
CA PHE A 264 -17.62 1.82 -24.46
C PHE A 264 -18.34 2.97 -25.17
N PHE A 265 -19.47 2.64 -25.80
CA PHE A 265 -20.30 3.55 -26.58
C PHE A 265 -21.66 3.65 -25.89
N HIS A 266 -21.98 4.81 -25.34
CA HIS A 266 -23.27 5.08 -24.71
C HIS A 266 -23.49 6.59 -24.60
N ASP A 267 -24.74 7.04 -24.50
CA ASP A 267 -25.02 8.43 -24.12
C ASP A 267 -24.64 8.63 -22.64
N LEU A 268 -23.84 9.66 -22.35
CA LEU A 268 -23.22 9.85 -21.02
C LEU A 268 -24.16 10.39 -19.95
N GLU A 269 -25.14 11.22 -20.32
CA GLU A 269 -26.01 11.91 -19.35
C GLU A 269 -26.63 10.99 -18.28
N PRO A 270 -27.22 9.82 -18.61
CA PRO A 270 -27.75 8.90 -17.60
C PRO A 270 -26.68 8.20 -16.75
N LEU A 271 -25.43 8.12 -17.20
CA LEU A 271 -24.35 7.35 -16.55
C LEU A 271 -23.36 8.20 -15.73
N ASN A 272 -23.41 9.54 -15.84
CA ASN A 272 -22.44 10.43 -15.21
C ASN A 272 -22.36 10.26 -13.67
N SER A 273 -23.47 9.97 -13.00
CA SER A 273 -23.52 9.70 -11.55
C SER A 273 -22.80 8.40 -11.18
N GLU A 274 -23.06 7.31 -11.91
CA GLU A 274 -22.42 6.01 -11.72
C GLU A 274 -20.91 6.07 -11.99
N ILE A 275 -20.51 6.73 -13.08
CA ILE A 275 -19.10 6.92 -13.44
C ILE A 275 -18.38 7.76 -12.37
N SER A 276 -19.01 8.82 -11.87
CA SER A 276 -18.46 9.66 -10.79
C SER A 276 -18.28 8.86 -9.49
N MET A 277 -19.24 7.99 -9.15
CA MET A 277 -19.13 7.07 -8.02
C MET A 277 -17.94 6.11 -8.19
N LEU A 278 -17.79 5.47 -9.36
CA LEU A 278 -16.68 4.55 -9.64
C LEU A 278 -15.29 5.23 -9.59
N LEU A 279 -15.18 6.48 -10.04
CA LEU A 279 -13.95 7.29 -9.98
C LEU A 279 -13.59 7.76 -8.54
N SER A 280 -14.54 7.67 -7.60
CA SER A 280 -14.32 8.01 -6.19
C SER A 280 -13.70 6.87 -5.37
N LEU A 281 -13.79 5.62 -5.86
CA LEU A 281 -13.34 4.43 -5.14
C LEU A 281 -11.82 4.33 -5.08
N SER A 282 -11.29 4.13 -3.88
CA SER A 282 -9.85 4.08 -3.59
C SER A 282 -9.58 3.10 -2.44
N HIS A 283 -9.14 1.90 -2.80
CA HIS A 283 -8.73 0.83 -1.89
C HIS A 283 -7.70 -0.09 -2.58
N PRO A 284 -6.68 -0.64 -1.88
CA PRO A 284 -5.63 -1.47 -2.52
C PRO A 284 -6.14 -2.77 -3.13
N ASN A 285 -7.16 -3.39 -2.50
CA ASN A 285 -7.75 -4.64 -2.97
C ASN A 285 -8.88 -4.44 -4.00
N ILE A 286 -9.11 -3.21 -4.45
CA ILE A 286 -10.11 -2.87 -5.47
C ILE A 286 -9.41 -2.35 -6.72
N VAL A 287 -9.91 -2.76 -7.87
CA VAL A 287 -9.56 -2.20 -9.17
C VAL A 287 -10.10 -0.76 -9.24
N GLN A 288 -9.28 0.22 -8.89
CA GLN A 288 -9.63 1.65 -8.88
C GLN A 288 -9.77 2.18 -10.30
N TYR A 289 -10.54 3.24 -10.54
CA TYR A 289 -10.50 3.99 -11.80
C TYR A 289 -9.76 5.34 -11.58
N LEU A 290 -8.53 5.47 -12.09
CA LEU A 290 -7.71 6.66 -11.90
C LEU A 290 -8.22 7.87 -12.71
N CYS A 291 -8.68 7.71 -13.95
CA CYS A 291 -9.26 8.77 -14.77
C CYS A 291 -10.32 8.24 -15.75
N GLY A 292 -11.24 9.11 -16.16
CA GLY A 292 -12.20 8.88 -17.24
C GLY A 292 -12.17 10.03 -18.24
N PHE A 293 -12.34 9.75 -19.53
CA PHE A 293 -12.32 10.75 -20.61
C PHE A 293 -13.46 10.50 -21.61
N TYR A 294 -13.86 11.54 -22.36
CA TYR A 294 -14.95 11.49 -23.33
C TYR A 294 -14.58 12.15 -24.67
N ASP A 295 -15.05 11.59 -25.79
CA ASP A 295 -14.89 12.14 -27.13
C ASP A 295 -16.24 12.62 -27.68
N GLU A 296 -16.42 13.93 -27.69
CA GLU A 296 -17.63 14.61 -28.19
C GLU A 296 -17.83 14.39 -29.70
N ASN A 297 -16.77 14.12 -30.47
CA ASN A 297 -16.85 13.98 -31.94
C ASN A 297 -17.34 12.58 -32.36
N LYS A 298 -17.21 11.57 -31.49
CA LYS A 298 -17.54 10.18 -31.80
C LYS A 298 -18.60 9.55 -30.88
N LYS A 299 -19.02 10.24 -29.81
CA LYS A 299 -19.75 9.65 -28.67
C LYS A 299 -18.99 8.46 -28.04
N GLU A 300 -17.65 8.52 -28.01
CA GLU A 300 -16.79 7.46 -27.48
C GLU A 300 -16.34 7.78 -26.05
N CYS A 301 -16.50 6.84 -25.12
CA CYS A 301 -16.00 6.98 -23.74
C CYS A 301 -14.69 6.20 -23.56
N PHE A 302 -13.67 6.85 -22.99
CA PHE A 302 -12.29 6.34 -22.87
C PHE A 302 -11.75 6.36 -21.41
N PRO A 303 -12.12 5.41 -20.52
CA PRO A 303 -11.42 5.23 -19.23
C PRO A 303 -10.00 4.62 -19.35
N CYS A 304 -8.93 5.42 -19.16
CA CYS A 304 -7.53 5.16 -19.61
C CYS A 304 -6.58 4.60 -18.54
N ASN A 305 -5.88 3.51 -18.90
CA ASN A 305 -6.01 2.21 -18.18
C ASN A 305 -5.04 1.85 -16.98
N GLY A 306 -4.76 0.56 -16.70
CA GLY A 306 -3.52 -0.04 -16.06
C GLY A 306 -3.08 -1.49 -16.51
N VAL A 307 -1.79 -1.84 -16.77
CA VAL A 307 -1.24 -3.21 -17.17
C VAL A 307 0.18 -3.47 -16.60
N ASP A 308 0.80 -4.66 -16.45
CA ASP A 308 0.58 -6.04 -16.94
C ASP A 308 0.83 -7.17 -15.90
N GLY A 309 -0.01 -8.19 -15.90
CA GLY A 309 0.03 -9.33 -14.97
C GLY A 309 -1.29 -10.10 -14.88
N GLN A 310 -1.93 -10.39 -16.01
CA GLN A 310 -3.23 -11.08 -16.13
C GLN A 310 -4.36 -10.58 -15.19
N ARG A 311 -4.86 -9.36 -15.43
CA ARG A 311 -6.26 -8.92 -15.20
C ARG A 311 -6.49 -7.64 -16.03
N PHE A 312 -7.71 -7.09 -16.02
CA PHE A 312 -8.18 -6.04 -16.93
C PHE A 312 -8.81 -4.87 -16.14
N LEU A 313 -8.70 -3.62 -16.64
CA LEU A 313 -9.26 -2.36 -16.10
C LEU A 313 -8.54 -1.72 -14.89
N LEU A 314 -8.37 -0.39 -14.82
CA LEU A 314 -7.64 0.35 -13.78
C LEU A 314 -6.13 0.03 -13.56
N LEU A 315 -5.66 -1.18 -13.91
CA LEU A 315 -4.67 -1.90 -13.09
C LEU A 315 -3.23 -1.37 -13.10
N HIS A 316 -2.90 -0.49 -12.17
CA HIS A 316 -1.50 -0.31 -11.82
C HIS A 316 -0.81 -1.67 -11.52
N LYS A 317 0.19 -2.06 -12.32
CA LYS A 317 0.99 -3.28 -12.10
C LYS A 317 1.89 -3.14 -10.89
N ARG A 318 1.64 -3.92 -9.85
CA ARG A 318 2.62 -4.18 -8.78
C ARG A 318 3.67 -5.16 -9.32
N GLU A 319 4.95 -4.79 -9.29
CA GLU A 319 6.03 -5.75 -9.49
C GLU A 319 6.16 -6.61 -8.24
N GLN A 320 5.87 -7.91 -8.38
CA GLN A 320 6.37 -8.92 -7.45
C GLN A 320 7.49 -9.69 -8.15
N GLN A 321 8.70 -9.55 -7.63
CA GLN A 321 9.75 -10.54 -7.82
C GLN A 321 9.42 -11.76 -6.96
N SER A 322 9.25 -12.92 -7.58
CA SER A 322 9.42 -14.21 -6.90
C SER A 322 9.64 -15.30 -7.94
N GLU A 323 10.59 -16.18 -7.64
CA GLU A 323 11.13 -17.21 -8.52
C GLU A 323 10.23 -18.45 -8.62
N GLU A 324 10.70 -19.42 -9.41
CA GLU A 324 10.09 -20.74 -9.59
C GLU A 324 9.86 -21.47 -8.27
N ALA A 325 8.62 -21.86 -8.00
CA ALA A 325 8.29 -22.92 -7.05
C ALA A 325 7.17 -23.79 -7.66
N GLY A 326 7.56 -24.92 -8.26
CA GLY A 326 6.61 -25.84 -8.88
C GLY A 326 5.68 -26.47 -7.85
N PHE A 327 4.37 -26.24 -8.00
CA PHE A 327 3.35 -26.90 -7.18
C PHE A 327 2.66 -27.99 -8.01
N VAL A 328 2.95 -29.25 -7.70
CA VAL A 328 2.29 -30.41 -8.29
C VAL A 328 0.93 -30.59 -7.61
N PRO A 329 -0.19 -30.67 -8.36
CA PRO A 329 -1.48 -30.98 -7.76
C PRO A 329 -1.53 -32.45 -7.36
N SER A 330 -1.63 -32.73 -6.05
CA SER A 330 -1.83 -34.07 -5.52
C SER A 330 -3.26 -34.55 -5.81
N SER A 331 -3.41 -35.41 -6.82
CA SER A 331 -4.60 -36.25 -6.99
C SER A 331 -4.62 -37.41 -5.99
N HIS A 332 -5.83 -37.83 -5.61
CA HIS A 332 -6.19 -38.92 -4.68
C HIS A 332 -6.30 -38.53 -3.18
N CYS A 333 -7.54 -38.52 -2.69
CA CYS A 333 -8.02 -39.62 -1.84
C CYS A 333 -9.50 -39.89 -2.14
N SER A 334 -9.92 -41.13 -1.87
CA SER A 334 -11.24 -41.70 -2.17
C SER A 334 -12.31 -41.34 -1.13
#